data_AF-A0AAN8UB04-F1
#
_entry.id   AF-A0AAN8UB04-F1
#
_cell.length_a   1.000
_cell.length_b   1.000
_cell.length_c   1.000
_cell.angle_alpha   90.00
_cell.angle_beta   90.00
_cell.angle_gamma   90.00
#
_symmetry.space_group_name_H-M   'P 1'
#
loop_
_entity.id
_entity.type
_entity.pdbx_description
1 polymer ?
#
loop_
_entity_poly.entity_id
_entity_poly.type
_entity_poly.pdbx_seq_one_letter_code
_entity_poly.pdbx_strand_id
1 'polypeptide(L)' 'MFQLLQHKFESVDMNDHRDHILAWMNDLWNKWRGHLHAKYVKDKPIQHSLKNVPTGVDRKEWEWLVKEYFAFESFQV' A
#
# COMPACT_ATOMS: atom_id res chain seq x y z
N MET A 1 -5.50 -15.25 0.84
CA MET A 1 -4.57 -14.23 0.30
C MET A 1 -3.14 -14.48 0.81
N PHE A 2 -2.87 -14.39 2.12
CA PHE A 2 -1.54 -14.58 2.71
C PHE A 2 -0.96 -16.01 2.54
N GLN A 3 -1.80 -17.03 2.68
CA GLN A 3 -1.41 -18.44 2.49
C GLN A 3 -0.93 -18.76 1.06
N LEU A 4 -1.53 -18.10 0.06
CA LEU A 4 -1.19 -18.31 -1.36
C LEU A 4 0.11 -17.60 -1.76
N LEU A 5 0.41 -16.49 -1.07
CA LEU A 5 1.70 -15.84 -1.13
C LEU A 5 2.76 -16.76 -0.53
N GLN A 6 2.54 -17.27 0.68
CA GLN A 6 3.49 -18.13 1.40
C GLN A 6 3.89 -19.38 0.60
N HIS A 7 2.93 -20.06 -0.02
CA HIS A 7 3.19 -21.22 -0.88
C HIS A 7 4.02 -20.89 -2.14
N LYS A 8 3.95 -19.65 -2.67
CA LYS A 8 4.82 -19.21 -3.78
C LYS A 8 6.25 -18.90 -3.33
N PHE A 9 6.46 -18.61 -2.05
CA PHE A 9 7.77 -18.33 -1.47
C PHE A 9 8.53 -19.61 -1.10
N GLU A 10 7.84 -20.68 -0.70
CA GLU A 10 8.48 -21.95 -0.31
C GLU A 10 9.06 -22.76 -1.49
N SER A 11 8.62 -22.50 -2.73
CA SER A 11 9.01 -23.30 -3.91
C SER A 11 10.07 -22.64 -4.82
N VAL A 12 10.58 -21.46 -4.47
CA VAL A 12 11.46 -20.67 -5.34
C VAL A 12 12.80 -20.46 -4.64
N ASP A 13 13.90 -20.78 -5.34
CA ASP A 13 15.21 -20.27 -4.94
C ASP A 13 15.16 -18.74 -5.04
N MET A 14 14.89 -18.10 -3.90
CA MET A 14 14.58 -16.68 -3.84
C MET A 14 15.73 -15.81 -4.34
N ASN A 15 16.96 -16.34 -4.42
CA ASN A 15 18.12 -15.58 -4.88
C ASN A 15 18.09 -15.31 -6.39
N ASP A 16 17.69 -16.28 -7.22
CA ASP A 16 17.67 -16.12 -8.68
C ASP A 16 16.49 -15.26 -9.16
N HIS A 17 15.46 -15.09 -8.33
CA HIS A 17 14.24 -14.37 -8.67
C HIS A 17 13.94 -13.20 -7.73
N ARG A 18 14.87 -12.85 -6.85
CA ARG A 18 14.72 -11.80 -5.83
C ARG A 18 14.21 -10.49 -6.43
N ASP A 19 14.86 -10.04 -7.49
CA ASP A 19 14.55 -8.75 -8.12
C ASP A 19 13.16 -8.77 -8.77
N HIS A 20 12.79 -9.88 -9.39
CA HIS A 20 11.47 -10.04 -10.00
C HIS A 20 10.36 -10.05 -8.94
N ILE A 21 10.59 -10.74 -7.82
CA ILE A 21 9.66 -10.78 -6.68
C ILE A 21 9.52 -9.40 -6.04
N LEU A 22 10.63 -8.69 -5.82
CA LEU A 22 10.61 -7.33 -5.26
C LEU A 22 9.89 -6.35 -6.19
N ALA A 23 10.14 -6.43 -7.50
CA ALA A 23 9.45 -5.62 -8.49
C ALA A 23 7.93 -5.89 -8.48
N TRP A 24 7.53 -7.16 -8.41
CA TRP A 24 6.13 -7.55 -8.33
C TRP A 24 5.45 -7.08 -7.03
N MET A 25 6.12 -7.22 -5.88
CA MET A 25 5.62 -6.71 -4.60
C MET A 25 5.46 -5.19 -4.61
N ASN A 26 6.42 -4.47 -5.20
CA ASN A 26 6.35 -3.02 -5.36
C ASN A 26 5.17 -2.60 -6.25
N ASP A 27 4.94 -3.29 -7.37
CA ASP A 27 3.80 -3.05 -8.25
C ASP A 27 2.45 -3.31 -7.54
N LEU A 28 2.35 -4.41 -6.79
CA LEU A 28 1.17 -4.73 -6.00
C LEU A 28 0.90 -3.64 -4.94
N TRP A 29 1.95 -3.21 -4.25
CA TRP A 29 1.88 -2.13 -3.27
C TRP A 29 1.43 -0.80 -3.90
N ASN A 30 1.98 -0.44 -5.05
CA ASN A 30 1.61 0.79 -5.77
C ASN A 30 0.15 0.76 -6.24
N LYS A 31 -0.33 -0.38 -6.76
CA LYS A 31 -1.74 -0.55 -7.14
C LYS A 31 -2.67 -0.42 -5.94
N TRP A 32 -2.30 -1.04 -4.81
CA TRP A 32 -3.05 -0.94 -3.57
C TRP A 32 -3.10 0.52 -3.05
N ARG A 33 -1.96 1.21 -3.02
CA ARG A 33 -1.88 2.64 -2.65
C ARG A 33 -2.71 3.52 -3.58
N GLY A 34 -2.63 3.31 -4.88
CA GLY A 34 -3.41 4.07 -5.87
C GLY A 34 -4.92 3.89 -5.69
N HIS A 35 -5.38 2.67 -5.41
CA HIS A 35 -6.80 2.43 -5.10
C HIS A 35 -7.26 3.18 -3.85
N LEU A 36 -6.46 3.13 -2.77
CA LEU A 36 -6.79 3.81 -1.53
C LEU A 36 -6.74 5.33 -1.68
N HIS A 37 -5.74 5.83 -2.40
CA HIS A 37 -5.59 7.24 -2.71
C HIS A 37 -6.82 7.77 -3.45
N ALA A 38 -7.19 7.15 -4.58
CA ALA A 38 -8.34 7.57 -5.37
C ALA A 38 -9.65 7.54 -4.58
N LYS A 39 -9.82 6.55 -3.70
CA LYS A 39 -11.08 6.35 -2.96
C LYS A 39 -11.19 7.23 -1.72
N TYR A 40 -10.11 7.47 -0.98
CA TYR A 40 -10.17 8.05 0.36
C TYR A 40 -9.38 9.35 0.54
N VAL A 41 -8.46 9.68 -0.38
CA VAL A 41 -7.50 10.79 -0.21
C VAL A 41 -7.63 11.85 -1.31
N LYS A 42 -7.75 11.43 -2.57
CA LYS A 42 -7.85 12.34 -3.71
C LYS A 42 -9.04 13.30 -3.56
N ASP A 43 -8.79 14.58 -3.79
CA ASP A 43 -9.77 15.68 -3.74
C ASP A 43 -10.53 15.79 -2.40
N LYS A 44 -9.99 15.20 -1.33
CA LYS A 44 -10.58 15.17 0.00
C LYS A 44 -9.69 15.91 0.99
N PRO A 45 -10.28 16.62 1.97
CA PRO A 45 -9.49 17.22 3.03
C PRO A 45 -8.94 16.15 3.98
N ILE A 46 -7.78 16.40 4.59
CA ILE A 46 -7.12 15.48 5.53
C ILE A 46 -8.05 14.93 6.62
N GLN A 47 -8.94 15.77 7.16
CA GLN A 47 -9.90 15.34 8.18
C GLN A 47 -10.89 14.29 7.68
N HIS A 48 -11.28 14.35 6.41
CA HIS A 48 -12.13 13.33 5.79
C HIS A 48 -11.36 12.02 5.64
N SER A 49 -10.12 12.08 5.16
CA SER A 49 -9.28 10.89 4.97
C SER A 49 -8.96 10.19 6.30
N LEU A 50 -8.64 10.93 7.36
CA LEU A 50 -8.37 10.38 8.70
C LEU A 50 -9.60 9.71 9.33
N LYS A 51 -10.82 10.21 9.05
CA LYS A 51 -12.06 9.63 9.56
C LYS A 51 -12.48 8.36 8.81
N ASN A 52 -12.11 8.23 7.53
CA ASN A 52 -12.53 7.14 6.67
C ASN A 52 -11.44 6.07 6.54
N VAL A 53 -11.23 5.30 7.61
CA VAL A 53 -10.29 4.17 7.62
C VAL A 53 -10.82 3.03 6.75
N PRO A 54 -10.07 2.53 5.76
CA PRO A 54 -10.50 1.39 4.95
C PRO A 54 -10.61 0.11 5.79
N THR A 55 -11.61 -0.72 5.50
CA THR A 55 -11.80 -2.01 6.17
C THR A 55 -10.58 -2.93 5.93
N GLY A 56 -10.03 -3.49 7.01
CA GLY A 56 -8.86 -4.38 6.95
C GLY A 56 -7.52 -3.67 6.93
N VAL A 57 -7.48 -2.34 7.10
CA VAL A 57 -6.26 -1.55 7.29
C VAL A 57 -6.17 -1.14 8.76
N ASP A 58 -4.99 -1.28 9.37
CA ASP A 58 -4.79 -0.81 10.73
C ASP A 58 -4.93 0.72 10.79
N ARG A 59 -5.55 1.21 11.87
CA ARG A 59 -5.81 2.64 12.03
C ARG A 59 -4.50 3.44 12.09
N LYS A 60 -3.49 2.96 12.80
CA LYS A 60 -2.22 3.70 12.96
C LYS A 60 -1.47 3.76 11.64
N GLU A 61 -1.45 2.65 10.90
CA GLU A 61 -0.87 2.58 9.56
C GLU A 61 -1.58 3.55 8.61
N TRP A 62 -2.91 3.58 8.64
CA TRP A 62 -3.71 4.51 7.83
C TRP A 62 -3.45 5.97 8.20
N GLU A 63 -3.47 6.30 9.49
CA GLU A 63 -3.22 7.66 9.97
C GLU A 63 -1.82 8.15 9.59
N TRP A 64 -0.81 7.29 9.69
CA TRP A 64 0.54 7.60 9.22
C TRP A 64 0.54 7.89 7.72
N LEU A 65 0.00 6.98 6.90
CA LEU A 65 -0.04 7.13 5.44
C LEU A 65 -0.73 8.43 5.00
N VAL A 66 -1.88 8.76 5.62
CA VAL A 66 -2.61 10.00 5.32
C VAL A 66 -1.79 11.23 5.71
N LYS A 67 -1.15 11.22 6.89
CA LYS A 67 -0.30 12.35 7.31
C LYS A 67 0.89 12.55 6.36
N GLU A 68 1.56 11.47 5.94
CA GLU A 68 2.66 11.54 4.99
C GLU A 68 2.22 12.14 3.64
N TYR A 69 1.07 11.71 3.11
CA TYR A 69 0.52 12.24 1.86
C TYR A 69 0.34 13.76 1.89
N PHE A 70 -0.24 14.29 2.96
CA PHE A 70 -0.49 15.74 3.08
C PHE A 70 0.76 16.52 3.49
N ALA A 71 1.76 15.87 4.08
CA ALA A 71 3.01 16.50 4.49
C ALA A 71 4.05 16.60 3.36
N PHE A 72 4.04 15.66 2.41
CA PHE A 72 5.09 15.56 1.38
C PHE A 72 4.52 15.52 -0.04
N GLU A 73 4.94 16.46 -0.87
CA GLU A 73 4.56 16.54 -2.30
C GLU A 73 4.95 15.28 -3.09
N SER A 74 6.02 14.58 -2.69
CA SER A 74 6.45 13.32 -3.31
C SER A 74 5.42 12.19 -3.21
N PHE A 75 4.47 12.30 -2.28
CA PHE A 75 3.36 11.36 -2.12
C PHE A 75 2.07 11.85 -2.80
N GLN A 76 2.04 13.08 -3.31
CA GLN A 76 0.89 13.68 -3.99
C GLN A 76 0.86 13.41 -5.50
N VAL A 77 1.89 12.75 -6.03
CA VAL A 77 2.09 12.42 -7.45
C VAL A 77 1.31 11.17 -7.85
#